data_AF-A0A7X9HWS0-F1
#
_entry.id   AF-A0A7X9HWS0-F1
#
_cell.length_a   1.000
_cell.length_b   1.000
_cell.length_c   1.000
_cell.angle_alpha   90.00
_cell.angle_beta   90.00
_cell.angle_gamma   90.00
#
_symmetry.space_group_name_H-M   'P 1'
#
loop_
_entity.id
_entity.type
_entity.pdbx_description
1 polymer ?
#
loop_
_entity_poly.entity_id
_entity_poly.type
_entity_poly.pdbx_seq_one_letter_code
_entity_poly.pdbx_strand_id
1 'polypeptide(L)'
;MKKKYILAIDQGTTSSRAILFDMEEGQIKSIKSKPFRQIYPHGGWVEHDPLEIWSGQLEVLRHAVNASGISPEEISAIGITNQRETVVLWDKNTGKPIYNAIVWQCRRTAGLCNRLKVDGLQDVIKEKTGLVIDAYFSGTKIQWILKNVPGAMEKAQNGEILAGTIDSWLIWNLTGGKVHATDYSNASRTMLFNINELQWDKELLKQMDIPECILPEVVPSSSVIGETSRDIFGVSIPISGVAGDQQAALFGQACFEPGAAKNTYGTGCFILMNIGNKPKASEHNLLNTIAWVINNKGDSGRDKEIAYALEGSVFNAGSAIQWIRDELGLIKTAPEADIVAENTPDTNGVYVIPAFTGL
;
A
#
# COMPACT_ATOMS: atom_id res chain seq x y z
N MET A 1 8.26 -13.17 -29.83
CA MET A 1 6.85 -12.76 -29.96
C MET A 1 6.73 -11.27 -29.69
N LYS A 2 5.73 -10.57 -30.24
CA LYS A 2 5.52 -9.14 -29.99
C LYS A 2 4.97 -8.96 -28.57
N LYS A 3 5.57 -8.08 -27.76
CA LYS A 3 5.03 -7.68 -26.46
C LYS A 3 3.77 -6.84 -26.69
N LYS A 4 2.65 -7.24 -26.08
CA LYS A 4 1.32 -6.63 -26.31
C LYS A 4 0.53 -6.37 -25.03
N TYR A 5 0.93 -6.94 -23.91
CA TYR A 5 0.12 -6.93 -22.69
C TYR A 5 0.87 -6.40 -21.47
N ILE A 6 0.14 -5.82 -20.54
CA ILE A 6 0.61 -5.42 -19.21
C ILE A 6 -0.18 -6.20 -18.17
N LEU A 7 0.51 -6.76 -17.18
CA LEU A 7 -0.12 -7.46 -16.07
C LEU A 7 -0.05 -6.58 -14.81
N ALA A 8 -1.21 -6.20 -14.27
CA ALA A 8 -1.31 -5.44 -13.03
C ALA A 8 -1.63 -6.38 -11.86
N ILE A 9 -0.92 -6.19 -10.76
CA ILE A 9 -1.18 -6.76 -9.44
C ILE A 9 -1.81 -5.68 -8.58
N ASP A 10 -2.96 -5.98 -7.96
CA ASP A 10 -3.63 -5.11 -7.00
C ASP A 10 -3.90 -5.90 -5.72
N GLN A 11 -3.01 -5.74 -4.74
CA GLN A 11 -3.10 -6.39 -3.45
C GLN A 11 -3.91 -5.48 -2.50
N GLY A 12 -5.22 -5.65 -2.48
CA GLY A 12 -6.12 -4.86 -1.62
C GLY A 12 -6.16 -5.35 -0.17
N THR A 13 -6.91 -4.64 0.67
CA THR A 13 -7.08 -5.00 2.09
C THR A 13 -7.89 -6.28 2.32
N THR A 14 -8.86 -6.56 1.44
CA THR A 14 -9.79 -7.70 1.59
C THR A 14 -9.65 -8.76 0.50
N SER A 15 -8.99 -8.43 -0.62
CA SER A 15 -8.79 -9.35 -1.73
C SER A 15 -7.54 -9.02 -2.54
N SER A 16 -6.94 -10.06 -3.11
CA SER A 16 -5.84 -9.95 -4.06
C SER A 16 -6.39 -10.04 -5.49
N ARG A 17 -5.93 -9.17 -6.39
CA ARG A 17 -6.39 -9.08 -7.78
C ARG A 17 -5.22 -9.12 -8.76
N ALA A 18 -5.48 -9.68 -9.93
CA ALA A 18 -4.61 -9.60 -11.09
C ALA A 18 -5.43 -9.26 -12.33
N ILE A 19 -4.95 -8.30 -13.11
CA ILE A 19 -5.65 -7.78 -14.29
C ILE A 19 -4.67 -7.73 -15.46
N LEU A 20 -5.03 -8.34 -16.57
CA LEU A 20 -4.26 -8.30 -17.81
C LEU A 20 -4.87 -7.27 -18.75
N PHE A 21 -4.08 -6.28 -19.16
CA PHE A 21 -4.46 -5.22 -20.08
C PHE A 21 -3.77 -5.38 -21.42
N ASP A 22 -4.47 -5.06 -22.50
CA ASP A 22 -3.86 -4.80 -23.80
C ASP A 22 -3.19 -3.41 -23.83
N MET A 23 -2.04 -3.30 -24.50
CA MET A 23 -1.26 -2.05 -24.58
C MET A 23 -1.78 -1.06 -25.63
N GLU A 24 -2.60 -1.48 -26.58
CA GLU A 24 -3.09 -0.63 -27.66
C GLU A 24 -4.30 0.20 -27.21
N GLU A 25 -5.30 -0.44 -26.62
CA GLU A 25 -6.56 0.19 -26.21
C GLU A 25 -6.73 0.28 -24.68
N GLY A 26 -5.84 -0.32 -23.89
CA GLY A 26 -5.97 -0.35 -22.42
C GLY A 26 -7.12 -1.23 -21.92
N GLN A 27 -7.64 -2.13 -22.76
CA GLN A 27 -8.77 -2.99 -22.42
C GLN A 27 -8.36 -4.14 -21.48
N ILE A 28 -9.25 -4.45 -20.53
CA ILE A 28 -9.12 -5.64 -19.68
C ILE A 28 -9.37 -6.89 -20.53
N LYS A 29 -8.35 -7.74 -20.66
CA LYS A 29 -8.44 -9.05 -21.32
C LYS A 29 -8.71 -10.18 -20.33
N SER A 30 -8.31 -10.02 -19.08
CA SER A 30 -8.57 -10.98 -18.02
C SER A 30 -8.51 -10.31 -16.66
N ILE A 31 -9.38 -10.72 -15.75
CA ILE A 31 -9.39 -10.27 -14.35
C ILE A 31 -9.68 -11.46 -13.44
N LYS A 32 -8.88 -11.59 -12.38
CA LYS A 32 -9.08 -12.57 -11.31
C LYS A 32 -8.94 -11.90 -9.96
N SER A 33 -9.76 -12.33 -9.01
CA SER A 33 -9.78 -11.83 -7.64
C SER A 33 -9.95 -13.00 -6.68
N LYS A 34 -9.30 -12.92 -5.51
CA LYS A 34 -9.45 -13.89 -4.43
C LYS A 34 -9.48 -13.16 -3.08
N PRO A 35 -10.56 -13.30 -2.28
CA PRO A 35 -10.57 -12.78 -0.92
C PRO A 35 -9.59 -13.56 -0.04
N PHE A 36 -9.13 -12.92 1.03
CA PHE A 36 -8.29 -13.55 2.04
C PHE A 36 -8.73 -13.13 3.44
N ARG A 37 -8.38 -13.95 4.42
CA ARG A 37 -8.88 -13.82 5.79
C ARG A 37 -8.38 -12.54 6.46
N GLN A 38 -9.30 -11.90 7.17
CA GLN A 38 -9.00 -10.81 8.11
C GLN A 38 -8.81 -11.42 9.49
N ILE A 39 -7.71 -11.09 10.18
CA ILE A 39 -7.38 -11.65 11.50
C ILE A 39 -7.54 -10.54 12.54
N TYR A 40 -8.37 -10.79 13.56
CA TYR A 40 -8.65 -9.85 14.65
C TYR A 40 -8.30 -10.47 16.01
N PRO A 41 -7.01 -10.49 16.42
CA PRO A 41 -6.60 -11.15 17.67
C PRO A 41 -7.20 -10.50 18.93
N HIS A 42 -7.38 -9.18 18.89
CA HIS A 42 -7.91 -8.35 19.96
C HIS A 42 -8.71 -7.18 19.39
N GLY A 43 -9.51 -6.50 20.23
CA GLY A 43 -10.21 -5.28 19.84
C GLY A 43 -9.26 -4.21 19.29
N GLY A 44 -9.55 -3.69 18.08
CA GLY A 44 -8.72 -2.71 17.39
C GLY A 44 -7.43 -3.28 16.76
N TRP A 45 -7.19 -4.59 16.86
CA TRP A 45 -6.06 -5.24 16.21
C TRP A 45 -6.50 -5.86 14.90
N VAL A 46 -5.76 -5.57 13.83
CA VAL A 46 -6.04 -6.09 12.48
C VAL A 46 -4.73 -6.63 11.91
N GLU A 47 -4.75 -7.89 11.50
CA GLU A 47 -3.61 -8.63 10.96
C GLU A 47 -3.97 -9.37 9.68
N HIS A 48 -2.97 -9.59 8.84
CA HIS A 48 -3.05 -10.53 7.71
C HIS A 48 -1.91 -11.54 7.79
N ASP A 49 -2.14 -12.75 7.31
CA ASP A 49 -1.06 -13.73 7.11
C ASP A 49 -0.29 -13.37 5.81
N PRO A 50 1.01 -13.02 5.87
CA PRO A 50 1.78 -12.65 4.68
C PRO A 50 1.94 -13.78 3.67
N LEU A 51 1.89 -15.04 4.12
CA LEU A 51 1.94 -16.21 3.24
C LEU A 51 0.59 -16.43 2.55
N GLU A 52 -0.54 -16.14 3.23
CA GLU A 52 -1.87 -16.12 2.59
C GLU A 52 -1.96 -15.02 1.53
N ILE A 53 -1.43 -13.82 1.80
CA ILE A 53 -1.32 -12.74 0.83
C ILE A 53 -0.52 -13.19 -0.40
N TRP A 54 0.69 -13.74 -0.17
CA TRP A 54 1.56 -14.16 -1.26
C TRP A 54 0.94 -15.28 -2.10
N SER A 55 0.47 -16.35 -1.45
CA SER A 55 -0.10 -17.50 -2.15
C SER A 55 -1.36 -17.13 -2.92
N GLY A 56 -2.25 -16.33 -2.32
CA GLY A 56 -3.44 -15.82 -2.99
C GLY A 56 -3.12 -14.91 -4.17
N GLN A 57 -2.13 -14.01 -4.04
CA GLN A 57 -1.72 -13.13 -5.12
C GLN A 57 -1.10 -13.91 -6.30
N LEU A 58 -0.24 -14.88 -6.01
CA LEU A 58 0.38 -15.74 -7.01
C LEU A 58 -0.67 -16.57 -7.78
N GLU A 59 -1.68 -17.07 -7.06
CA GLU A 59 -2.79 -17.83 -7.66
C GLU A 59 -3.58 -16.98 -8.65
N VAL A 60 -4.07 -15.80 -8.24
CA VAL A 60 -4.86 -14.93 -9.15
C VAL A 60 -4.01 -14.45 -10.32
N LEU A 61 -2.72 -14.24 -10.11
CA LEU A 61 -1.77 -13.84 -11.15
C LEU A 61 -1.64 -14.91 -12.23
N ARG A 62 -1.36 -16.16 -11.84
CA ARG A 62 -1.28 -17.31 -12.77
C ARG A 62 -2.63 -17.56 -13.45
N HIS A 63 -3.72 -17.47 -12.71
CA HIS A 63 -5.06 -17.67 -13.26
C HIS A 63 -5.45 -16.58 -14.27
N ALA A 64 -5.06 -15.32 -14.06
CA ALA A 64 -5.37 -14.24 -14.99
C ALA A 64 -4.70 -14.48 -16.35
N VAL A 65 -3.43 -14.90 -16.34
CA VAL A 65 -2.68 -15.24 -17.57
C VAL A 65 -3.25 -16.51 -18.21
N ASN A 66 -3.36 -17.61 -17.48
CA ASN A 66 -3.83 -18.89 -18.03
C ASN A 66 -5.25 -18.81 -18.60
N ALA A 67 -6.17 -18.12 -17.93
CA ALA A 67 -7.55 -17.99 -18.39
C ALA A 67 -7.70 -17.11 -19.64
N SER A 68 -6.71 -16.28 -19.95
CA SER A 68 -6.73 -15.42 -21.14
C SER A 68 -6.27 -16.12 -22.42
N GLY A 69 -5.60 -17.28 -22.28
CA GLY A 69 -4.94 -17.96 -23.41
C GLY A 69 -3.70 -17.24 -23.97
N ILE A 70 -3.29 -16.13 -23.36
CA ILE A 70 -2.13 -15.33 -23.75
C ILE A 70 -0.85 -15.98 -23.22
N SER A 71 0.18 -16.03 -24.07
CA SER A 71 1.48 -16.55 -23.69
C SER A 71 2.20 -15.56 -22.76
N PRO A 72 2.83 -16.01 -21.66
CA PRO A 72 3.61 -15.14 -20.77
C PRO A 72 4.70 -14.33 -21.50
N GLU A 73 5.24 -14.86 -22.60
CA GLU A 73 6.20 -14.18 -23.47
C GLU A 73 5.63 -12.92 -24.14
N GLU A 74 4.31 -12.77 -24.25
CA GLU A 74 3.65 -11.59 -24.81
C GLU A 74 3.43 -10.47 -23.77
N ILE A 75 3.65 -10.76 -22.48
CA ILE A 75 3.56 -9.79 -21.40
C ILE A 75 4.82 -8.94 -21.38
N SER A 76 4.66 -7.63 -21.52
CA SER A 76 5.74 -6.64 -21.58
C SER A 76 6.31 -6.37 -20.19
N ALA A 77 5.43 -6.17 -19.20
CA ALA A 77 5.81 -5.85 -17.84
C ALA A 77 4.70 -6.16 -16.83
N ILE A 78 5.09 -6.16 -15.56
CA ILE A 78 4.22 -6.23 -14.39
C ILE A 78 4.22 -4.86 -13.67
N GLY A 79 3.02 -4.36 -13.39
CA GLY A 79 2.79 -3.26 -12.45
C GLY A 79 2.26 -3.79 -11.12
N ILE A 80 2.71 -3.25 -9.99
CA ILE A 80 2.29 -3.64 -8.65
C ILE A 80 1.63 -2.44 -7.98
N THR A 81 0.45 -2.67 -7.42
CA THR A 81 -0.18 -1.77 -6.47
C THR A 81 -0.73 -2.52 -5.28
N ASN A 82 -0.85 -1.84 -4.15
CA ASN A 82 -1.08 -2.48 -2.86
C ASN A 82 -1.79 -1.56 -1.87
N GLN A 83 -2.48 -2.18 -0.91
CA GLN A 83 -2.88 -1.52 0.33
C GLN A 83 -1.65 -0.90 0.98
N ARG A 84 -1.73 0.39 1.28
CA ARG A 84 -0.64 1.13 1.90
C ARG A 84 -0.60 0.89 3.40
N GLU A 85 0.49 1.38 3.98
CA GLU A 85 0.94 1.32 5.38
C GLU A 85 1.14 -0.07 6.01
N THR A 86 0.40 -1.11 5.58
CA THR A 86 0.52 -2.48 6.07
C THR A 86 1.96 -2.98 5.93
N VAL A 87 2.54 -3.49 7.02
CA VAL A 87 3.95 -3.91 7.07
C VAL A 87 4.13 -5.40 7.27
N VAL A 88 5.18 -5.95 6.67
CA VAL A 88 5.68 -7.31 6.87
C VAL A 88 7.15 -7.23 7.28
N LEU A 89 7.56 -8.03 8.26
CA LEU A 89 8.97 -8.31 8.56
C LEU A 89 9.25 -9.78 8.31
N TRP A 90 10.36 -10.09 7.66
CA TRP A 90 10.73 -11.46 7.31
C TRP A 90 12.23 -11.70 7.45
N ASP A 91 12.59 -12.96 7.69
CA ASP A 91 13.98 -13.41 7.70
C ASP A 91 14.54 -13.42 6.27
N LYS A 92 15.63 -12.69 6.04
CA LYS A 92 16.29 -12.53 4.74
C LYS A 92 16.77 -13.86 4.15
N ASN A 93 17.22 -14.78 5.02
CA ASN A 93 17.84 -16.03 4.61
C ASN A 93 16.80 -17.09 4.30
N THR A 94 15.70 -17.13 5.06
CA THR A 94 14.65 -18.14 4.85
C THR A 94 13.47 -17.63 4.04
N GLY A 95 13.33 -16.31 3.86
CA GLY A 95 12.17 -15.68 3.23
C GLY A 95 10.88 -15.81 4.04
N LYS A 96 10.95 -16.18 5.33
CA LYS A 96 9.76 -16.46 6.15
C LYS A 96 9.39 -15.24 6.98
N PRO A 97 8.10 -14.86 7.05
CA PRO A 97 7.65 -13.83 7.96
C PRO A 97 7.95 -14.19 9.41
N ILE A 98 8.37 -13.22 10.21
CA ILE A 98 8.61 -13.42 11.65
C ILE A 98 7.35 -13.16 12.50
N TYR A 99 6.33 -12.57 11.88
CA TYR A 99 5.03 -12.26 12.48
C TYR A 99 3.99 -12.07 11.38
N ASN A 100 2.71 -11.99 11.74
CA ASN A 100 1.67 -11.55 10.81
C ASN A 100 1.94 -10.12 10.32
N ALA A 101 1.42 -9.78 9.14
CA ALA A 101 1.40 -8.41 8.69
C ALA A 101 0.51 -7.58 9.62
N ILE A 102 1.00 -6.42 10.08
CA ILE A 102 0.16 -5.49 10.84
C ILE A 102 -0.48 -4.52 9.86
N VAL A 103 -1.81 -4.57 9.79
CA VAL A 103 -2.59 -3.84 8.79
C VAL A 103 -2.69 -2.35 9.15
N TRP A 104 -2.85 -1.50 8.14
CA TRP A 104 -3.04 -0.06 8.28
C TRP A 104 -4.14 0.33 9.29
N GLN A 105 -5.25 -0.42 9.33
CA GLN A 105 -6.37 -0.22 10.26
C GLN A 105 -6.02 -0.52 11.74
N CYS A 106 -4.92 -1.22 11.99
CA CYS A 106 -4.60 -1.68 13.35
C CYS A 106 -4.20 -0.53 14.27
N ARG A 107 -4.83 -0.48 15.45
CA ARG A 107 -4.63 0.56 16.47
C ARG A 107 -3.66 0.19 17.59
N ARG A 108 -3.01 -0.98 17.53
CA ARG A 108 -2.17 -1.49 18.63
C ARG A 108 -1.04 -0.56 19.04
N THR A 109 -0.57 0.30 18.13
CA THR A 109 0.55 1.21 18.37
C THR A 109 0.12 2.61 18.80
N ALA A 110 -1.17 2.85 19.08
CA ALA A 110 -1.66 4.15 19.55
C ALA A 110 -0.95 4.64 20.84
N GLY A 111 -0.60 3.72 21.74
CA GLY A 111 0.18 4.06 22.94
C GLY A 111 1.60 4.57 22.62
N LEU A 112 2.25 4.03 21.59
CA LEU A 112 3.53 4.55 21.09
C LEU A 112 3.35 5.92 20.45
N CYS A 113 2.30 6.11 19.64
CA CYS A 113 1.98 7.40 19.04
C CYS A 113 1.80 8.50 20.09
N ASN A 114 1.11 8.21 21.20
CA ASN A 114 0.95 9.16 22.29
C ASN A 114 2.29 9.55 22.92
N ARG A 115 3.22 8.59 23.07
CA ARG A 115 4.56 8.86 23.57
C ARG A 115 5.34 9.79 22.64
N LEU A 116 5.36 9.50 21.33
CA LEU A 116 6.05 10.34 20.35
C LEU A 116 5.50 11.78 20.34
N LYS A 117 4.20 11.96 20.58
CA LYS A 117 3.59 13.29 20.76
C LYS A 117 4.07 13.99 22.02
N VAL A 118 4.12 13.29 23.16
CA VAL A 118 4.64 13.81 24.43
C VAL A 118 6.12 14.18 24.32
N ASP A 119 6.89 13.41 23.54
CA ASP A 119 8.31 13.68 23.26
C ASP A 119 8.52 14.85 22.28
N GLY A 120 7.44 15.52 21.83
CA GLY A 120 7.51 16.72 21.00
C GLY A 120 7.79 16.46 19.52
N LEU A 121 7.68 15.22 19.04
CA LEU A 121 8.05 14.87 17.66
C LEU A 121 7.01 15.22 16.60
N GLN A 122 5.88 15.84 16.99
CA GLN A 122 4.76 16.06 16.07
C GLN A 122 5.14 16.98 14.90
N ASP A 123 5.78 18.11 15.17
CA ASP A 123 6.19 19.05 14.12
C ASP A 123 7.32 18.48 13.27
N VAL A 124 8.28 17.80 13.90
CA VAL A 124 9.40 17.13 13.21
C VAL A 124 8.90 16.07 12.23
N ILE A 125 7.96 15.22 12.66
CA ILE A 125 7.37 14.20 11.78
C ILE A 125 6.57 14.85 10.66
N LYS A 126 5.77 15.88 10.95
CA LYS A 126 4.97 16.59 9.94
C LYS A 126 5.85 17.27 8.90
N GLU A 127 6.92 17.93 9.31
CA GLU A 127 7.86 18.62 8.41
C GLU A 127 8.56 17.62 7.48
N LYS A 128 9.08 16.53 8.04
CA LYS A 128 9.89 15.56 7.30
C LYS A 128 9.06 14.65 6.41
N THR A 129 7.90 14.20 6.90
CA THR A 129 7.13 13.13 6.25
C THR A 129 5.84 13.64 5.61
N GLY A 130 5.37 14.83 5.98
CA GLY A 130 4.05 15.33 5.60
C GLY A 130 2.88 14.64 6.32
N LEU A 131 3.17 13.72 7.26
CA LEU A 131 2.19 12.93 7.98
C LEU A 131 1.96 13.43 9.41
N VAL A 132 0.89 12.94 10.04
CA VAL A 132 0.63 13.13 11.47
C VAL A 132 1.15 11.93 12.27
N ILE A 133 1.31 12.07 13.58
CA ILE A 133 1.60 10.93 14.45
C ILE A 133 0.32 10.15 14.71
N ASP A 134 0.20 9.00 14.05
CA ASP A 134 -0.93 8.09 14.22
C ASP A 134 -0.55 6.63 13.97
N ALA A 135 -1.27 5.68 14.59
CA ALA A 135 -1.00 4.24 14.43
C ALA A 135 -1.33 3.72 13.03
N TYR A 136 -1.91 4.56 12.16
CA TYR A 136 -2.12 4.27 10.75
C TYR A 136 -0.81 3.90 10.03
N PHE A 137 0.28 4.63 10.30
CA PHE A 137 1.52 4.54 9.53
C PHE A 137 2.49 3.43 9.99
N SER A 138 3.34 3.00 9.07
CA SER A 138 4.18 1.80 9.17
C SER A 138 5.21 1.82 10.30
N GLY A 139 5.87 2.94 10.55
CA GLY A 139 7.05 3.01 11.43
C GLY A 139 6.77 2.50 12.83
N THR A 140 5.60 2.86 13.38
CA THR A 140 5.20 2.39 14.71
C THR A 140 4.93 0.88 14.74
N LYS A 141 4.42 0.31 13.63
CA LYS A 141 4.14 -1.13 13.48
C LYS A 141 5.44 -1.93 13.36
N ILE A 142 6.43 -1.42 12.62
CA ILE A 142 7.77 -2.02 12.52
C ILE A 142 8.41 -2.09 13.90
N GLN A 143 8.45 -0.97 14.64
CA GLN A 143 8.98 -0.98 16.01
C GLN A 143 8.24 -1.99 16.88
N TRP A 144 6.90 -2.02 16.81
CA TRP A 144 6.12 -2.94 17.63
C TRP A 144 6.53 -4.39 17.39
N ILE A 145 6.71 -4.81 16.14
CA ILE A 145 7.17 -6.18 15.82
C ILE A 145 8.57 -6.41 16.39
N LEU A 146 9.53 -5.49 16.16
CA LEU A 146 10.90 -5.63 16.65
C LEU A 146 10.99 -5.74 18.18
N LYS A 147 10.11 -5.03 18.91
CA LYS A 147 10.09 -5.03 20.39
C LYS A 147 9.30 -6.18 21.01
N ASN A 148 8.31 -6.75 20.31
CA ASN A 148 7.40 -7.75 20.89
C ASN A 148 7.67 -9.17 20.38
N VAL A 149 8.32 -9.34 19.21
CA VAL A 149 8.68 -10.67 18.71
C VAL A 149 10.03 -11.08 19.29
N PRO A 150 10.13 -12.21 20.02
CA PRO A 150 11.36 -12.66 20.64
C PRO A 150 12.52 -12.77 19.63
N GLY A 151 13.66 -12.14 19.94
CA GLY A 151 14.87 -12.14 19.10
C GLY A 151 14.81 -11.29 17.83
N ALA A 152 13.68 -10.64 17.53
CA ALA A 152 13.53 -9.87 16.28
C ALA A 152 14.48 -8.66 16.21
N MET A 153 14.64 -7.91 17.31
CA MET A 153 15.55 -6.76 17.36
C MET A 153 17.01 -7.17 17.11
N GLU A 154 17.48 -8.22 17.77
CA GLU A 154 18.87 -8.71 17.63
C GLU A 154 19.14 -9.15 16.19
N LYS A 155 18.25 -9.96 15.61
CA LYS A 155 18.35 -10.36 14.20
C LYS A 155 18.30 -9.17 13.23
N ALA A 156 17.47 -8.18 13.52
CA ALA A 156 17.40 -6.95 12.72
C ALA A 156 18.71 -6.16 12.77
N GLN A 157 19.33 -6.03 13.95
CA GLN A 157 20.64 -5.39 14.12
C GLN A 157 21.75 -6.15 13.40
N ASN A 158 21.64 -7.48 13.28
CA ASN A 158 22.56 -8.32 12.50
C ASN A 158 22.29 -8.30 10.98
N GLY A 159 21.28 -7.56 10.51
CA GLY A 159 20.91 -7.52 9.09
C GLY A 159 20.28 -8.81 8.55
N GLU A 160 19.72 -9.64 9.44
CA GLU A 160 19.05 -10.90 9.10
C GLU A 160 17.55 -10.71 8.84
N ILE A 161 16.98 -9.57 9.25
CA ILE A 161 15.57 -9.23 9.03
C ILE A 161 15.46 -8.15 7.95
N LEU A 162 14.50 -8.32 7.06
CA LEU A 162 14.02 -7.27 6.16
C LEU A 162 12.63 -6.82 6.60
N ALA A 163 12.35 -5.54 6.39
CA ALA A 163 11.03 -4.94 6.58
C ALA A 163 10.54 -4.35 5.26
N GLY A 164 9.22 -4.27 5.10
CA GLY A 164 8.65 -3.60 3.94
C GLY A 164 7.15 -3.49 4.02
N THR A 165 6.61 -2.56 3.24
CA THR A 165 5.20 -2.54 2.87
C THR A 165 4.89 -3.69 1.90
N ILE A 166 3.60 -3.87 1.57
CA ILE A 166 3.14 -5.01 0.76
C ILE A 166 3.79 -5.06 -0.63
N ASP A 167 4.04 -3.94 -1.29
CA ASP A 167 4.80 -3.88 -2.54
C ASP A 167 6.18 -4.52 -2.39
N SER A 168 6.92 -4.17 -1.34
CA SER A 168 8.26 -4.72 -1.10
C SER A 168 8.22 -6.22 -0.83
N TRP A 169 7.22 -6.68 -0.06
CA TRP A 169 6.97 -8.11 0.14
C TRP A 169 6.69 -8.84 -1.17
N LEU A 170 5.86 -8.26 -2.05
CA LEU A 170 5.55 -8.86 -3.35
C LEU A 170 6.76 -8.85 -4.30
N ILE A 171 7.52 -7.75 -4.37
CA ILE A 171 8.74 -7.67 -5.18
C ILE A 171 9.75 -8.73 -4.71
N TRP A 172 9.95 -8.85 -3.40
CA TRP A 172 10.84 -9.86 -2.82
C TRP A 172 10.45 -11.28 -3.27
N ASN A 173 9.17 -11.64 -3.13
CA ASN A 173 8.70 -12.97 -3.50
C ASN A 173 8.70 -13.20 -5.02
N LEU A 174 8.26 -12.22 -5.81
CA LEU A 174 8.23 -12.32 -7.27
C LEU A 174 9.63 -12.49 -7.85
N THR A 175 10.64 -11.84 -7.27
CA THR A 175 12.04 -11.93 -7.73
C THR A 175 12.79 -13.13 -7.15
N GLY A 176 12.15 -13.96 -6.32
CA GLY A 176 12.80 -15.10 -5.66
C GLY A 176 13.85 -14.69 -4.63
N GLY A 177 13.60 -13.60 -3.91
CA GLY A 177 14.47 -13.08 -2.85
C GLY A 177 15.68 -12.29 -3.34
N LYS A 178 15.64 -11.74 -4.56
CA LYS A 178 16.77 -11.02 -5.16
C LYS A 178 16.68 -9.51 -4.98
N VAL A 179 15.47 -8.96 -4.93
CA VAL A 179 15.24 -7.51 -4.89
C VAL A 179 14.42 -7.15 -3.66
N HIS A 180 14.98 -6.26 -2.84
CA HIS A 180 14.31 -5.66 -1.69
C HIS A 180 14.17 -4.16 -1.94
N ALA A 181 13.04 -3.77 -2.53
CA ALA A 181 12.79 -2.41 -2.98
C ALA A 181 11.35 -1.98 -2.63
N THR A 182 11.10 -0.67 -2.65
CA THR A 182 9.78 -0.04 -2.53
C THR A 182 9.76 1.23 -3.37
N ASP A 183 8.59 1.72 -3.79
CA ASP A 183 8.52 3.00 -4.49
C ASP A 183 8.39 4.20 -3.54
N TYR A 184 8.61 5.40 -4.06
CA TYR A 184 8.48 6.64 -3.29
C TYR A 184 7.08 6.87 -2.71
N SER A 185 6.02 6.44 -3.41
CA SER A 185 4.66 6.60 -2.88
C SER A 185 4.44 5.74 -1.64
N ASN A 186 4.81 4.44 -1.66
CA ASN A 186 4.75 3.57 -0.49
C ASN A 186 5.71 4.03 0.62
N ALA A 187 6.97 4.38 0.29
CA ALA A 187 7.94 4.87 1.25
C ALA A 187 7.43 6.11 2.01
N SER A 188 6.80 7.05 1.32
CA SER A 188 6.25 8.27 1.94
C SER A 188 5.16 8.00 2.98
N ARG A 189 4.53 6.82 2.96
CA ARG A 189 3.50 6.40 3.93
C ARG A 189 4.03 5.73 5.18
N THR A 190 5.34 5.55 5.26
CA THR A 190 5.94 4.80 6.36
C THR A 190 6.07 5.60 7.65
N MET A 191 6.02 6.94 7.58
CA MET A 191 6.45 7.86 8.66
C MET A 191 7.95 7.74 9.00
N LEU A 192 8.74 7.08 8.14
CA LEU A 192 10.20 6.92 8.28
C LEU A 192 10.97 7.57 7.13
N PHE A 193 10.29 7.96 6.06
CA PHE A 193 10.89 8.51 4.85
C PHE A 193 10.72 10.03 4.81
N ASN A 194 11.83 10.74 4.61
CA ASN A 194 11.82 12.19 4.44
C ASN A 194 11.39 12.51 3.00
N ILE A 195 10.22 13.12 2.84
CA ILE A 195 9.64 13.42 1.52
C ILE A 195 10.30 14.63 0.86
N ASN A 196 11.05 15.45 1.59
CA ASN A 196 11.75 16.60 1.04
C ASN A 196 13.14 16.20 0.52
N GLU A 197 13.85 15.36 1.28
CA GLU A 197 15.19 14.88 0.94
C GLU A 197 15.20 13.58 0.13
N LEU A 198 14.06 12.90 0.04
CA LEU A 198 13.86 11.66 -0.69
C LEU A 198 14.77 10.52 -0.21
N GLN A 199 14.91 10.39 1.11
CA GLN A 199 15.68 9.34 1.78
C GLN A 199 15.06 8.90 3.09
N TRP A 200 15.45 7.72 3.59
CA TRP A 200 15.09 7.28 4.94
C TRP A 200 15.66 8.26 5.99
N ASP A 201 14.83 8.72 6.92
CA ASP A 201 15.22 9.75 7.88
C ASP A 201 15.89 9.15 9.11
N LYS A 202 17.19 9.35 9.25
CA LYS A 202 18.00 8.78 10.33
C LYS A 202 17.57 9.20 11.72
N GLU A 203 17.03 10.41 11.88
CA GLU A 203 16.52 10.87 13.17
C GLU A 203 15.25 10.11 13.54
N LEU A 204 14.29 9.99 12.61
CA LEU A 204 13.04 9.25 12.85
C LEU A 204 13.33 7.76 13.13
N LEU A 205 14.26 7.16 12.39
CA LEU A 205 14.71 5.79 12.63
C LEU A 205 15.30 5.62 14.04
N LYS A 206 16.15 6.55 14.48
CA LYS A 206 16.72 6.55 15.82
C LYS A 206 15.63 6.70 16.90
N GLN A 207 14.69 7.63 16.73
CA GLN A 207 13.59 7.84 17.69
C GLN A 207 12.67 6.61 17.82
N MET A 208 12.55 5.83 16.76
CA MET A 208 11.74 4.61 16.75
C MET A 208 12.53 3.32 16.99
N ASP A 209 13.84 3.38 17.27
CA ASP A 209 14.73 2.22 17.43
C ASP A 209 14.70 1.26 16.22
N ILE A 210 14.70 1.78 14.99
CA ILE A 210 14.64 0.97 13.76
C ILE A 210 16.02 0.97 13.07
N PRO A 211 16.68 -0.19 12.91
CA PRO A 211 17.93 -0.27 12.15
C PRO A 211 17.69 0.04 10.67
N GLU A 212 18.46 0.98 10.10
CA GLU A 212 18.31 1.37 8.69
C GLU A 212 18.53 0.20 7.71
N CYS A 213 19.38 -0.78 8.08
CA CYS A 213 19.72 -1.92 7.24
C CYS A 213 18.56 -2.89 6.93
N ILE A 214 17.43 -2.79 7.64
CA ILE A 214 16.25 -3.63 7.36
C ILE A 214 15.33 -3.00 6.31
N LEU A 215 15.57 -1.75 5.90
CA LEU A 215 14.68 -1.00 5.02
C LEU A 215 15.01 -1.23 3.54
N PRO A 216 14.00 -1.25 2.65
CA PRO A 216 14.20 -1.45 1.23
C PRO A 216 14.87 -0.27 0.55
N GLU A 217 15.49 -0.52 -0.60
CA GLU A 217 15.87 0.54 -1.52
C GLU A 217 14.63 1.26 -2.05
N VAL A 218 14.64 2.61 -2.07
CA VAL A 218 13.53 3.41 -2.58
C VAL A 218 13.78 3.76 -4.05
N VAL A 219 12.88 3.31 -4.92
CA VAL A 219 13.01 3.41 -6.38
C VAL A 219 11.89 4.25 -7.02
N PRO A 220 12.07 4.78 -8.24
CA PRO A 220 10.99 5.45 -8.97
C PRO A 220 9.78 4.53 -9.18
N SER A 221 8.58 5.10 -9.05
CA SER A 221 7.29 4.44 -9.27
C SER A 221 7.14 3.86 -10.69
N SER A 222 7.88 4.41 -11.66
CA SER A 222 7.99 3.87 -13.02
C SER A 222 9.47 3.76 -13.43
N SER A 223 10.01 2.55 -13.33
CA SER A 223 11.35 2.14 -13.73
C SER A 223 11.46 0.62 -13.67
N VAL A 224 12.41 -0.02 -14.36
CA VAL A 224 12.64 -1.46 -14.19
C VAL A 224 13.29 -1.72 -12.83
N ILE A 225 12.55 -2.41 -11.94
CA ILE A 225 12.95 -2.68 -10.55
C ILE A 225 13.64 -4.04 -10.44
N GLY A 226 13.16 -5.01 -11.22
CA GLY A 226 13.67 -6.37 -11.24
C GLY A 226 12.89 -7.22 -12.23
N GLU A 227 13.15 -8.52 -12.24
CA GLU A 227 12.42 -9.48 -13.05
C GLU A 227 11.86 -10.61 -12.20
N THR A 228 10.69 -11.11 -12.57
CA THR A 228 10.12 -12.29 -11.91
C THR A 228 11.06 -13.50 -12.01
N SER A 229 11.06 -14.36 -10.99
CA SER A 229 11.64 -15.69 -11.09
C SER A 229 10.97 -16.46 -12.22
N ARG A 230 11.78 -17.22 -12.98
CA ARG A 230 11.29 -18.07 -14.07
C ARG A 230 10.34 -19.16 -13.55
N ASP A 231 10.38 -19.51 -12.27
CA ASP A 231 9.49 -20.53 -11.68
C ASP A 231 8.01 -20.09 -11.66
N ILE A 232 7.73 -18.80 -11.89
CA ILE A 232 6.37 -18.26 -11.89
C ILE A 232 5.65 -18.56 -13.20
N PHE A 233 6.30 -18.29 -14.33
CA PHE A 233 5.71 -18.33 -15.68
C PHE A 233 6.53 -19.11 -16.73
N GLY A 234 7.67 -19.70 -16.37
CA GLY A 234 8.65 -20.25 -17.31
C GLY A 234 9.57 -19.20 -17.94
N VAL A 235 9.20 -17.92 -17.85
CA VAL A 235 9.96 -16.77 -18.36
C VAL A 235 10.10 -15.68 -17.30
N SER A 236 11.13 -14.86 -17.47
CA SER A 236 11.32 -13.64 -16.69
C SER A 236 10.46 -12.52 -17.29
N ILE A 237 9.66 -11.85 -16.46
CA ILE A 237 8.89 -10.67 -16.86
C ILE A 237 9.38 -9.48 -16.02
N PRO A 238 9.70 -8.33 -16.64
CA PRO A 238 10.10 -7.14 -15.90
C PRO A 238 8.99 -6.66 -14.95
N ILE A 239 9.37 -6.34 -13.71
CA ILE A 239 8.55 -5.55 -12.78
C ILE A 239 8.96 -4.10 -12.99
N SER A 240 8.06 -3.29 -13.55
CA SER A 240 8.43 -1.95 -14.03
C SER A 240 7.52 -0.80 -13.55
N GLY A 241 6.55 -1.09 -12.69
CA GLY A 241 5.69 -0.08 -12.09
C GLY A 241 5.31 -0.47 -10.68
N VAL A 242 5.43 0.44 -9.73
CA VAL A 242 5.04 0.24 -8.32
C VAL A 242 4.46 1.55 -7.80
N ALA A 243 3.28 1.48 -7.20
CA ALA A 243 2.70 2.60 -6.47
C ALA A 243 1.70 2.10 -5.44
N GLY A 244 1.56 2.81 -4.31
CA GLY A 244 0.48 2.56 -3.38
C GLY A 244 -0.89 2.75 -4.05
N ASP A 245 -1.89 1.97 -3.65
CA ASP A 245 -3.20 1.87 -4.30
C ASP A 245 -3.87 3.22 -4.60
N GLN A 246 -3.85 4.15 -3.65
CA GLN A 246 -4.50 5.44 -3.82
C GLN A 246 -3.76 6.34 -4.81
N GLN A 247 -2.43 6.30 -4.82
CA GLN A 247 -1.60 7.00 -5.80
C GLN A 247 -1.71 6.38 -7.20
N ALA A 248 -1.75 5.05 -7.28
CA ALA A 248 -2.03 4.34 -8.53
C ALA A 248 -3.41 4.71 -9.09
N ALA A 249 -4.43 4.85 -8.24
CA ALA A 249 -5.75 5.33 -8.64
C ALA A 249 -5.74 6.80 -9.09
N LEU A 250 -4.97 7.67 -8.44
CA LEU A 250 -4.78 9.06 -8.89
C LEU A 250 -4.15 9.10 -10.29
N PHE A 251 -3.13 8.27 -10.53
CA PHE A 251 -2.49 8.14 -11.84
C PHE A 251 -3.43 7.56 -12.90
N GLY A 252 -4.17 6.50 -12.56
CA GLY A 252 -5.15 5.86 -13.44
C GLY A 252 -6.35 6.73 -13.81
N GLN A 253 -6.67 7.74 -12.98
CA GLN A 253 -7.66 8.78 -13.27
C GLN A 253 -7.08 9.95 -14.10
N ALA A 254 -5.86 9.80 -14.61
CA ALA A 254 -5.16 10.83 -15.38
C ALA A 254 -5.04 12.19 -14.67
N CYS A 255 -4.95 12.18 -13.33
CA CYS A 255 -4.80 13.39 -12.51
C CYS A 255 -3.33 13.87 -12.50
N PHE A 256 -2.76 14.10 -13.68
CA PHE A 256 -1.34 14.45 -13.85
C PHE A 256 -1.04 15.91 -13.56
N GLU A 257 -2.03 16.78 -13.70
CA GLU A 257 -1.88 18.22 -13.51
C GLU A 257 -2.16 18.64 -12.05
N PRO A 258 -1.45 19.67 -11.53
CA PRO A 258 -1.76 20.24 -10.22
C PRO A 258 -3.22 20.70 -10.12
N GLY A 259 -3.88 20.34 -9.01
CA GLY A 259 -5.29 20.61 -8.77
C GLY A 259 -6.23 19.49 -9.24
N ALA A 260 -5.77 18.57 -10.09
CA ALA A 260 -6.56 17.39 -10.44
C ALA A 260 -6.71 16.48 -9.21
N ALA A 261 -7.94 16.04 -8.96
CA ALA A 261 -8.29 15.29 -7.76
C ALA A 261 -9.24 14.13 -8.05
N LYS A 262 -9.19 13.11 -7.21
CA LYS A 262 -10.10 11.98 -7.22
C LYS A 262 -10.51 11.61 -5.80
N ASN A 263 -11.62 10.90 -5.67
CA ASN A 263 -11.97 10.18 -4.46
C ASN A 263 -12.21 8.70 -4.79
N THR A 264 -11.61 7.80 -4.02
CA THR A 264 -11.83 6.36 -4.18
C THR A 264 -12.71 5.85 -3.04
N TYR A 265 -13.84 5.23 -3.39
CA TYR A 265 -14.75 4.59 -2.45
C TYR A 265 -14.46 3.09 -2.38
N GLY A 266 -13.85 2.65 -1.29
CA GLY A 266 -13.53 1.24 -1.03
C GLY A 266 -13.80 0.89 0.44
N THR A 267 -12.93 0.09 1.06
CA THR A 267 -12.98 -0.18 2.50
C THR A 267 -13.00 1.13 3.31
N GLY A 268 -12.13 2.07 2.95
CA GLY A 268 -12.18 3.47 3.34
C GLY A 268 -12.46 4.39 2.15
N CYS A 269 -12.51 5.70 2.39
CA CYS A 269 -12.55 6.74 1.36
C CYS A 269 -11.28 7.57 1.37
N PHE A 270 -10.68 7.77 0.21
CA PHE A 270 -9.41 8.48 0.08
C PHE A 270 -9.47 9.52 -1.03
N ILE A 271 -9.47 10.78 -0.61
CA ILE A 271 -9.44 11.96 -1.47
C ILE A 271 -7.97 12.30 -1.69
N LEU A 272 -7.53 12.30 -2.95
CA LEU A 272 -6.18 12.72 -3.31
C LEU A 272 -6.26 13.83 -4.35
N MET A 273 -5.42 14.85 -4.19
CA MET A 273 -5.24 15.93 -5.15
C MET A 273 -3.77 16.07 -5.48
N ASN A 274 -3.42 16.05 -6.76
CA ASN A 274 -2.08 16.34 -7.23
C ASN A 274 -1.72 17.81 -6.93
N ILE A 275 -0.54 18.05 -6.36
CA ILE A 275 -0.06 19.41 -6.03
C ILE A 275 1.24 19.78 -6.74
N GLY A 276 1.61 19.03 -7.78
CA GLY A 276 2.80 19.27 -8.60
C GLY A 276 4.09 18.80 -7.92
N ASN A 277 5.20 19.46 -8.25
CA ASN A 277 6.55 19.00 -7.90
C ASN A 277 7.12 19.57 -6.60
N LYS A 278 6.30 20.28 -5.81
CA LYS A 278 6.70 20.84 -4.53
C LYS A 278 5.79 20.33 -3.42
N PRO A 279 6.35 19.83 -2.30
CA PRO A 279 5.54 19.49 -1.14
C PRO A 279 4.86 20.77 -0.60
N LYS A 280 3.61 20.64 -0.18
CA LYS A 280 2.86 21.73 0.45
C LYS A 280 2.27 21.25 1.77
N ALA A 281 2.70 21.87 2.87
CA ALA A 281 2.11 21.58 4.17
C ALA A 281 0.62 21.93 4.19
N SER A 282 -0.19 21.07 4.81
CA SER A 282 -1.61 21.36 5.00
C SER A 282 -1.84 22.28 6.19
N GLU A 283 -2.66 23.31 5.97
CA GLU A 283 -3.24 24.20 6.99
C GLU A 283 -4.59 23.66 7.52
N HIS A 284 -5.06 22.52 6.98
CA HIS A 284 -6.39 21.96 7.25
C HIS A 284 -6.35 20.46 7.60
N ASN A 285 -5.29 20.02 8.28
CA ASN A 285 -5.12 18.65 8.77
C ASN A 285 -5.15 17.54 7.70
N LEU A 286 -4.79 17.86 6.45
CA LEU A 286 -4.56 16.86 5.40
C LEU A 286 -3.12 16.35 5.46
N LEU A 287 -2.90 15.16 4.90
CA LEU A 287 -1.57 14.59 4.71
C LEU A 287 -0.93 15.16 3.46
N ASN A 288 0.38 15.42 3.51
CA ASN A 288 1.21 15.70 2.34
C ASN A 288 2.04 14.44 2.05
N THR A 289 1.97 13.94 0.83
CA THR A 289 2.55 12.63 0.46
C THR A 289 3.16 12.70 -0.94
N ILE A 290 4.04 11.77 -1.27
CA ILE A 290 4.52 11.63 -2.65
C ILE A 290 3.43 10.90 -3.45
N ALA A 291 3.06 11.46 -4.60
CA ALA A 291 2.14 10.84 -5.56
C ALA A 291 2.89 9.80 -6.38
N TRP A 292 3.98 10.19 -7.05
CA TRP A 292 4.84 9.29 -7.80
C TRP A 292 6.18 9.95 -8.11
N VAL A 293 7.16 9.12 -8.47
CA VAL A 293 8.39 9.56 -9.14
C VAL A 293 8.57 8.75 -10.41
N ILE A 294 8.68 9.43 -11.55
CA ILE A 294 8.85 8.80 -12.86
C ILE A 294 10.25 9.11 -13.38
N ASN A 295 10.96 8.08 -13.85
CA ASN A 295 12.25 8.26 -14.49
C ASN A 295 12.08 8.35 -16.01
N ASN A 296 12.01 9.58 -16.54
CA ASN A 296 11.82 9.82 -17.97
C ASN A 296 13.16 10.09 -18.67
N LYS A 297 13.94 9.02 -18.97
CA LYS A 297 15.03 9.12 -19.97
C LYS A 297 14.49 9.20 -21.41
N GLY A 298 13.57 10.13 -21.67
CA GLY A 298 13.03 10.44 -23.01
C GLY A 298 13.64 11.71 -23.61
N ASP A 299 13.26 12.05 -24.85
CA ASP A 299 13.79 13.15 -25.70
C ASP A 299 13.82 14.55 -25.08
N SER A 300 13.21 14.76 -23.90
CA SER A 300 13.16 16.05 -23.20
C SER A 300 14.27 16.25 -22.16
N GLY A 301 15.14 15.26 -21.92
CA GLY A 301 16.33 15.40 -21.06
C GLY A 301 16.05 15.66 -19.57
N ARG A 302 14.85 15.34 -19.05
CA ARG A 302 14.55 15.46 -17.62
C ARG A 302 14.85 14.16 -16.87
N ASP A 303 15.82 14.20 -15.95
CA ASP A 303 16.33 13.01 -15.28
C ASP A 303 15.33 12.29 -14.34
N LYS A 304 14.42 13.02 -13.65
CA LYS A 304 13.34 12.47 -12.79
C LYS A 304 12.21 13.48 -12.64
N GLU A 305 10.96 13.03 -12.72
CA GLU A 305 9.77 13.84 -12.46
C GLU A 305 9.09 13.38 -11.18
N ILE A 306 9.00 14.26 -10.19
CA ILE A 306 8.31 14.01 -8.91
C ILE A 306 6.99 14.76 -8.87
N ALA A 307 5.95 14.08 -8.42
CA ALA A 307 4.66 14.67 -8.08
C ALA A 307 4.33 14.38 -6.61
N TYR A 308 3.75 15.36 -5.93
CA TYR A 308 3.21 15.28 -4.58
C TYR A 308 1.68 15.32 -4.62
N ALA A 309 1.06 14.88 -3.53
CA ALA A 309 -0.38 14.95 -3.34
C ALA A 309 -0.74 15.42 -1.93
N LEU A 310 -1.88 16.12 -1.85
CA LEU A 310 -2.61 16.25 -0.59
C LEU A 310 -3.62 15.09 -0.49
N GLU A 311 -3.69 14.48 0.70
CA GLU A 311 -4.58 13.36 0.96
C GLU A 311 -5.47 13.62 2.18
N GLY A 312 -6.77 13.39 2.00
CA GLY A 312 -7.74 13.19 3.07
C GLY A 312 -8.09 11.71 3.19
N SER A 313 -7.92 11.13 4.38
CA SER A 313 -8.15 9.71 4.63
C SER A 313 -9.35 9.52 5.56
N VAL A 314 -10.35 8.78 5.09
CA VAL A 314 -11.51 8.36 5.87
C VAL A 314 -11.45 6.84 6.01
N PHE A 315 -11.22 6.34 7.23
CA PHE A 315 -10.92 4.92 7.43
C PHE A 315 -12.11 4.00 7.26
N ASN A 316 -13.34 4.50 7.49
CA ASN A 316 -14.55 3.70 7.45
C ASN A 316 -15.54 4.25 6.43
N ALA A 317 -15.70 3.52 5.33
CA ALA A 317 -16.71 3.78 4.31
C ALA A 317 -17.44 2.47 3.96
N GLY A 318 -16.88 1.67 3.04
CA GLY A 318 -17.41 0.34 2.74
C GLY A 318 -17.36 -0.61 3.94
N SER A 319 -16.42 -0.42 4.88
CA SER A 319 -16.40 -1.19 6.14
C SER A 319 -17.64 -0.94 7.01
N ALA A 320 -18.26 0.24 6.92
CA ALA A 320 -19.51 0.51 7.63
C ALA A 320 -20.68 -0.31 7.07
N ILE A 321 -20.76 -0.44 5.74
CA ILE A 321 -21.74 -1.31 5.08
C ILE A 321 -21.47 -2.79 5.43
N GLN A 322 -20.20 -3.20 5.46
CA GLN A 322 -19.83 -4.55 5.90
C GLN A 322 -20.24 -4.81 7.35
N TRP A 323 -20.05 -3.85 8.25
CA TRP A 323 -20.48 -3.97 9.65
C TRP A 323 -22.01 -4.11 9.79
N ILE A 324 -22.79 -3.34 9.02
CA ILE A 324 -24.25 -3.47 8.97
C ILE A 324 -24.67 -4.88 8.52
N ARG A 325 -23.94 -5.46 7.56
CA ARG A 325 -24.19 -6.81 7.03
C ARG A 325 -23.79 -7.91 8.01
N ASP A 326 -22.53 -7.88 8.44
CA ASP A 326 -21.88 -9.02 9.12
C ASP A 326 -22.16 -9.01 10.63
N GLU A 327 -22.22 -7.84 11.26
CA GLU A 327 -22.35 -7.72 12.71
C GLU A 327 -23.79 -7.39 13.14
N LEU A 328 -24.45 -6.46 12.45
CA LEU A 328 -25.85 -6.14 12.76
C LEU A 328 -26.87 -7.05 12.07
N GLY A 329 -26.48 -7.72 10.98
CA GLY A 329 -27.37 -8.61 10.23
C GLY A 329 -28.58 -7.91 9.60
N LEU A 330 -28.52 -6.59 9.39
CA LEU A 330 -29.65 -5.80 8.88
C LEU A 330 -29.81 -5.90 7.36
N ILE A 331 -28.73 -6.26 6.67
CA ILE A 331 -28.70 -6.53 5.23
C ILE A 331 -27.99 -7.87 5.00
N LYS A 332 -28.35 -8.59 3.95
CA LYS A 332 -27.72 -9.87 3.57
C LYS A 332 -26.53 -9.66 2.64
N THR A 333 -26.56 -8.59 1.84
CA THR A 333 -25.50 -8.26 0.88
C THR A 333 -25.22 -6.76 0.90
N ALA A 334 -24.03 -6.35 0.48
CA ALA A 334 -23.70 -4.91 0.44
C ALA A 334 -24.61 -4.10 -0.51
N PRO A 335 -24.98 -4.56 -1.72
CA PRO A 335 -25.90 -3.84 -2.61
C PRO A 335 -27.32 -3.65 -2.05
N GLU A 336 -27.73 -4.46 -1.07
CA GLU A 336 -29.04 -4.31 -0.42
C GLU A 336 -29.14 -3.01 0.39
N ALA A 337 -28.00 -2.44 0.82
CA ALA A 337 -27.97 -1.15 1.50
C ALA A 337 -28.57 -0.03 0.63
N ASP A 338 -28.27 -0.01 -0.68
CA ASP A 338 -28.80 0.98 -1.60
C ASP A 338 -30.33 0.82 -1.75
N ILE A 339 -30.81 -0.41 -1.90
CA ILE A 339 -32.24 -0.72 -2.01
C ILE A 339 -32.99 -0.24 -0.76
N VAL A 340 -32.47 -0.50 0.43
CA VAL A 340 -33.11 -0.07 1.69
C VAL A 340 -33.09 1.45 1.82
N ALA A 341 -31.98 2.10 1.47
CA ALA A 341 -31.85 3.55 1.51
C ALA A 341 -32.81 4.24 0.53
N GLU A 342 -32.93 3.75 -0.71
CA GLU A 342 -33.82 4.31 -1.73
C GLU A 342 -35.31 4.17 -1.40
N ASN A 343 -35.67 3.15 -0.61
CA ASN A 343 -37.04 2.94 -0.14
C ASN A 343 -37.37 3.74 1.15
N THR A 344 -36.42 4.51 1.68
CA THR A 344 -36.61 5.35 2.86
C THR A 344 -36.62 6.83 2.44
N PRO A 345 -37.69 7.60 2.73
CA PRO A 345 -37.82 8.99 2.23
C PRO A 345 -36.71 9.95 2.66
N ASP A 346 -36.20 9.78 3.89
CA ASP A 346 -35.11 10.56 4.47
C ASP A 346 -34.48 9.81 5.66
N THR A 347 -33.50 10.41 6.34
CA THR A 347 -32.87 9.79 7.51
C THR A 347 -33.69 9.90 8.79
N ASN A 348 -34.84 10.60 8.78
CA ASN A 348 -35.69 10.90 9.93
C ASN A 348 -34.90 11.47 11.14
N GLY A 349 -33.88 12.30 10.86
CA GLY A 349 -33.01 12.89 11.87
C GLY A 349 -31.95 11.94 12.45
N VAL A 350 -31.82 10.71 11.94
CA VAL A 350 -30.80 9.75 12.36
C VAL A 350 -29.47 10.04 11.67
N TYR A 351 -28.39 10.06 12.46
CA TYR A 351 -27.02 10.20 11.97
C TYR A 351 -26.17 9.06 12.49
N VAL A 352 -25.36 8.48 11.60
CA VAL A 352 -24.38 7.45 11.95
C VAL A 352 -22.99 8.02 11.72
N ILE A 353 -22.16 8.00 12.77
CA ILE A 353 -20.74 8.38 12.69
C ILE A 353 -19.93 7.10 12.79
N PRO A 354 -19.47 6.51 11.66
CA PRO A 354 -18.79 5.21 11.66
C PRO A 354 -17.31 5.32 12.10
N ALA A 355 -17.06 5.87 13.29
CA ALA A 355 -15.73 6.07 13.86
C ALA A 355 -15.18 4.84 14.59
N PHE A 356 -15.36 3.63 14.03
CA PHE A 356 -15.00 2.36 14.70
C PHE A 356 -13.52 2.25 15.07
N THR A 357 -12.66 2.92 14.30
CA THR A 357 -11.20 2.94 14.47
C THR A 357 -10.67 4.32 14.88
N GLY A 358 -11.55 5.18 15.40
CA GLY A 358 -11.24 6.54 15.82
C GLY A 358 -11.98 7.60 15.00
N LEU A 359 -12.05 8.81 15.58
CA LEU A 359 -12.44 10.05 14.90
C LEU A 359 -11.21 10.75 14.34
#